data_AF-A0A0V0I5T1-F1
#
_entry.id   AF-A0A0V0I5T1-F1
#
_cell.length_a   1.000
_cell.length_b   1.000
_cell.length_c   1.000
_cell.angle_alpha   90.00
_cell.angle_beta   90.00
_cell.angle_gamma   90.00
#
_symmetry.space_group_name_H-M   'P 1'
#
loop_
_entity.id
_entity.type
_entity.pdbx_description
1 polymer ?
#
loop_
_entity_poly.entity_id
_entity_poly.type
_entity_poly.pdbx_seq_one_letter_code
_entity_poly.pdbx_strand_id
1 'polypeptide(L)'
;MKEFFETGRLYKDVSCTAITLVPKVSTPTHVKDYRLIACCSTIYKVIAKILTNRIKPVISDLVSPSQSAFIEGRSIIDNILFSHELMK
;
A
#
# COMPACT_ATOMS: atom_id res chain seq x y z
N MET A 1 -16.88 12.84 -6.41
CA MET A 1 -15.42 12.95 -6.66
C MET A 1 -14.94 14.40 -6.53
N LYS A 2 -15.57 15.37 -7.21
CA LYS A 2 -15.25 16.81 -7.05
C LYS A 2 -15.29 17.27 -5.58
N GLU A 3 -16.38 16.96 -4.88
CA GLU A 3 -16.56 17.29 -3.46
C GLU A 3 -15.44 16.76 -2.56
N PHE A 4 -14.91 15.56 -2.81
CA PHE A 4 -13.77 15.02 -2.04
C PHE A 4 -12.53 15.91 -2.19
N PHE A 5 -12.24 16.40 -3.39
CA PHE A 5 -11.06 17.23 -3.63
C PHE A 5 -11.23 18.67 -3.14
N GLU A 6 -12.47 19.13 -2.94
CA GLU A 6 -12.76 20.46 -2.39
C GLU A 6 -12.81 20.45 -0.86
N THR A 7 -13.36 19.38 -0.27
CA THR A 7 -13.64 19.32 1.19
C THR A 7 -12.71 18.39 1.96
N GLY A 8 -11.99 17.51 1.27
CA GLY A 8 -11.22 16.42 1.87
C GLY A 8 -12.08 15.29 2.45
N ARG A 9 -13.41 15.35 2.32
CA ARG A 9 -14.33 14.38 2.93
C ARG A 9 -14.71 13.28 1.96
N LEU A 10 -14.59 12.04 2.41
CA LEU A 10 -15.04 10.88 1.66
C LEU A 10 -16.48 10.54 2.01
N TYR A 11 -17.32 10.34 0.99
CA TYR A 11 -18.71 9.94 1.19
C TYR A 11 -18.79 8.55 1.85
N LYS A 12 -19.76 8.38 2.76
CA LYS A 12 -19.87 7.19 3.62
C LYS A 12 -19.91 5.89 2.82
N ASP A 13 -20.71 5.84 1.75
CA ASP A 13 -20.85 4.63 0.94
C ASP A 13 -19.57 4.32 0.14
N VAL A 14 -18.78 5.34 -0.20
CA VAL A 14 -17.48 5.18 -0.86
C VAL A 14 -16.44 4.63 0.13
N SER A 15 -16.55 4.98 1.41
CA SER A 15 -15.68 4.48 2.49
C SER A 15 -16.00 3.06 2.95
N CYS A 16 -17.12 2.49 2.50
CA CYS A 16 -17.49 1.12 2.82
C CYS A 16 -16.45 0.12 2.26
N THR A 17 -16.03 -0.82 3.10
CA THR A 17 -15.04 -1.84 2.77
C THR A 17 -15.57 -3.20 3.19
N ALA A 18 -15.72 -4.11 2.22
CA ALA A 18 -16.01 -5.50 2.52
C ALA A 18 -14.72 -6.24 2.87
N ILE A 19 -14.74 -7.07 3.90
CA ILE A 19 -13.59 -7.87 4.31
C ILE A 19 -13.82 -9.31 3.86
N THR A 20 -12.84 -9.90 3.17
CA THR A 20 -12.88 -11.30 2.74
C THR A 20 -11.60 -12.04 3.13
N LEU A 21 -11.72 -13.36 3.36
CA LEU A 21 -10.62 -14.24 3.71
C LEU A 21 -10.24 -15.08 2.49
N VAL A 22 -9.01 -14.91 2.01
CA VAL A 22 -8.46 -15.71 0.91
C VAL A 22 -7.46 -16.72 1.47
N PRO A 23 -7.63 -18.03 1.22
CA PRO A 23 -6.70 -19.04 1.72
C PRO A 23 -5.29 -18.86 1.12
N LYS A 24 -4.25 -18.98 1.96
CA LYS A 24 -2.83 -18.95 1.53
C LYS A 24 -2.29 -20.34 1.21
N VAL A 25 -2.95 -21.38 1.69
CA VAL A 25 -2.58 -22.80 1.54
C VAL A 25 -3.80 -23.59 1.07
N SER A 26 -3.58 -24.78 0.50
CA SER A 26 -4.65 -25.62 -0.07
C SER A 26 -5.71 -26.06 0.95
N THR A 27 -5.29 -26.39 2.17
CA THR A 27 -6.16 -26.87 3.25
C THR A 27 -5.95 -26.02 4.51
N PRO A 28 -6.55 -24.82 4.57
CA PRO A 28 -6.40 -23.92 5.71
C PRO A 28 -7.08 -24.49 6.96
N THR A 29 -6.37 -24.52 8.08
CA THR A 29 -6.86 -25.08 9.36
C THR A 29 -6.84 -24.07 10.49
N HIS A 30 -6.02 -23.03 10.38
CA HIS A 30 -5.87 -21.96 11.36
C HIS A 30 -6.22 -20.61 10.73
N VAL A 31 -6.63 -19.62 11.53
CA VAL A 31 -6.94 -18.26 11.05
C VAL A 31 -5.74 -17.64 10.32
N LYS A 32 -4.51 -17.91 10.80
CA LYS A 32 -3.26 -17.45 10.17
C LYS A 32 -3.05 -18.01 8.76
N ASP A 33 -3.78 -19.05 8.35
CA ASP A 33 -3.67 -19.65 7.01
C ASP A 33 -4.46 -18.85 5.97
N TYR A 34 -5.29 -17.90 6.41
CA TYR A 34 -5.99 -16.97 5.55
C TYR A 34 -5.26 -15.64 5.46
N ARG A 35 -5.41 -14.99 4.31
CA ARG A 35 -5.07 -13.60 4.08
C ARG A 35 -6.35 -12.79 4.12
N LEU A 36 -6.39 -11.79 5.00
CA LEU A 36 -7.45 -10.81 5.01
C LEU A 36 -7.30 -9.87 3.81
N ILE A 37 -8.34 -9.70 3.01
CA ILE A 37 -8.39 -8.76 1.89
C ILE A 37 -9.50 -7.74 2.14
N ALA A 38 -9.12 -6.46 2.11
CA ALA A 38 -10.04 -5.33 2.13
C ALA A 38 -10.50 -4.99 0.71
N CYS A 39 -11.76 -5.28 0.41
CA CYS A 39 -12.43 -4.96 -0.83
C CYS A 39 -13.11 -3.58 -0.72
N CYS A 40 -12.32 -2.53 -0.95
CA CYS A 40 -12.83 -1.16 -1.00
C CYS A 40 -13.56 -0.87 -2.32
N SER A 41 -14.44 0.14 -2.31
CA SER A 41 -15.12 0.62 -3.52
C SER A 41 -14.13 1.03 -4.63
N THR A 42 -14.52 0.88 -5.90
CA THR A 42 -13.69 1.30 -7.04
C THR A 42 -13.39 2.81 -6.98
N ILE A 43 -14.36 3.61 -6.56
CA ILE A 43 -14.20 5.06 -6.41
C ILE A 43 -13.13 5.38 -5.36
N TYR A 44 -13.14 4.67 -4.21
CA TYR A 44 -12.07 4.79 -3.20
C TYR A 44 -10.70 4.51 -3.82
N LYS A 45 -10.58 3.41 -4.58
CA LYS A 45 -9.31 3.03 -5.22
C LYS A 45 -8.82 4.07 -6.25
N VAL A 46 -9.74 4.68 -7.01
CA VAL A 46 -9.40 5.76 -7.95
C VAL A 46 -8.88 6.98 -7.21
N ILE A 47 -9.56 7.41 -6.13
CA ILE A 47 -9.11 8.52 -5.30
C ILE A 47 -7.72 8.23 -4.70
N ALA A 48 -7.54 7.05 -4.12
CA ALA A 48 -6.25 6.62 -3.57
C ALA A 48 -5.15 6.67 -4.64
N LYS A 49 -5.41 6.19 -5.85
CA LYS A 49 -4.45 6.23 -6.96
C LYS A 49 -4.08 7.67 -7.38
N ILE A 50 -5.06 8.58 -7.43
CA ILE A 50 -4.80 10.00 -7.71
C ILE A 50 -3.88 10.59 -6.65
N LEU A 51 -4.16 10.34 -5.37
CA LEU A 51 -3.33 10.82 -4.26
C LEU A 51 -1.92 10.23 -4.31
N THR A 52 -1.79 8.92 -4.54
CA THR A 52 -0.47 8.27 -4.70
C THR A 52 0.32 8.90 -5.84
N ASN A 53 -0.31 9.16 -6.99
CA ASN A 53 0.38 9.81 -8.12
C ASN A 53 0.83 11.24 -7.79
N ARG A 54 0.09 11.97 -6.96
CA ARG A 54 0.49 13.31 -6.49
C ARG A 54 1.66 13.28 -5.50
N ILE A 55 1.72 12.26 -4.66
CA ILE A 55 2.78 12.11 -3.65
C ILE A 55 4.07 11.52 -4.26
N LYS A 56 3.94 10.71 -5.31
CA LYS A 56 5.05 10.00 -5.96
C LYS A 56 6.29 10.85 -6.25
N PRO A 57 6.20 12.11 -6.74
CA PRO A 57 7.39 12.91 -7.04
C PRO A 57 8.22 13.31 -5.82
N VAL A 58 7.62 13.37 -4.62
CA VAL A 58 8.27 13.84 -3.39
C VAL A 58 8.50 12.73 -2.37
N ILE A 59 7.95 11.52 -2.61
CA ILE A 59 7.99 10.44 -1.63
C ILE A 59 9.42 10.02 -1.26
N SER A 60 10.37 10.12 -2.20
CA SER A 60 11.77 9.76 -1.98
C SER A 60 12.42 10.63 -0.89
N ASP A 61 12.02 11.89 -0.78
CA ASP A 61 12.58 12.85 0.18
C ASP A 61 11.89 12.76 1.56
N LEU A 62 10.70 12.16 1.60
CA LEU A 62 9.89 12.01 2.82
C LEU A 62 10.20 10.72 3.59
N VAL A 63 10.78 9.71 2.92
CA VAL A 63 11.04 8.39 3.51
C VAL A 63 12.54 8.17 3.70
N SER A 64 12.90 7.35 4.68
CA SER A 64 14.29 6.95 4.93
C SER A 64 14.95 6.41 3.65
N PRO A 65 16.25 6.65 3.42
CA PRO A 65 17.02 5.99 2.36
C PRO A 65 16.92 4.45 2.42
N SER A 66 16.78 3.88 3.63
CA SER A 66 16.60 2.44 3.83
C SER A 66 15.22 1.90 3.42
N GLN A 67 14.27 2.76 3.09
CA GLN A 67 12.97 2.32 2.57
C GLN A 67 13.07 2.09 1.06
N SER A 68 13.30 0.83 0.67
CA SER A 68 13.49 0.46 -0.73
C SER A 68 12.26 -0.15 -1.37
N ALA A 69 11.35 -0.70 -0.58
CA ALA A 69 10.09 -1.22 -1.11
C ALA A 69 9.12 -0.08 -1.44
N PHE A 70 8.38 -0.22 -2.54
CA PHE A 70 7.30 0.68 -2.97
C PHE A 70 7.72 2.12 -3.30
N ILE A 71 9.02 2.38 -3.49
CA ILE A 71 9.57 3.64 -3.98
C ILE A 71 10.12 3.40 -5.38
N GLU A 72 9.71 4.21 -6.35
CA GLU A 72 10.22 4.10 -7.71
C GLU A 72 11.73 4.36 -7.75
N GLY A 73 12.47 3.54 -8.51
CA GLY A 73 13.91 3.67 -8.65
C GLY A 73 14.73 3.08 -7.48
N ARG A 74 14.10 2.55 -6.42
CA ARG A 74 14.80 1.85 -5.34
C ARG A 74 14.58 0.33 -5.42
N SER A 75 15.64 -0.43 -5.14
CA SER A 75 15.56 -1.89 -5.09
C SER A 75 15.80 -2.41 -3.67
N ILE A 76 15.06 -3.45 -3.28
CA ILE A 76 15.33 -4.16 -2.02
C ILE A 76 16.73 -4.78 -2.00
N ILE A 77 17.29 -5.07 -3.19
CA ILE A 77 18.64 -5.63 -3.34
C ILE A 77 19.69 -4.65 -2.82
N ASP A 78 19.50 -3.35 -3.01
CA ASP A 78 20.45 -2.32 -2.58
C ASP A 78 20.64 -2.35 -1.06
N ASN A 79 19.57 -2.59 -0.31
CA ASN A 79 19.65 -2.74 1.15
C ASN A 79 20.37 -4.00 1.58
N ILE A 80 20.20 -5.11 0.84
CA ILE A 80 20.88 -6.37 1.14
C ILE A 80 22.38 -6.17 0.94
N LEU A 81 22.79 -5.51 -0.14
CA LEU A 81 24.19 -5.21 -0.42
C LEU A 81 24.80 -4.29 0.64
N PHE A 82 24.12 -3.18 0.97
CA PHE A 82 24.56 -2.26 2.02
C PHE A 82 24.72 -2.96 3.37
N SER A 83 23.78 -3.83 3.73
CA SER A 83 23.86 -4.62 4.96
C SER A 83 25.06 -5.57 4.95
N HIS A 84 25.37 -6.20 3.81
CA HIS A 84 26.53 -7.06 3.67
C HIS A 84 27.85 -6.30 3.82
N GLU A 85 27.95 -5.09 3.28
CA GLU A 85 29.13 -4.23 3.44
C GLU A 85 29.33 -3.76 4.89
N LEU A 86 28.25 -3.46 5.62
CA LEU A 86 28.33 -3.06 7.03
C LEU A 86 28.72 -4.19 7.99
N MET A 87 28.43 -5.45 7.63
CA MET A 87 28.76 -6.62 8.44
C MET A 87 30.19 -7.11 8.21
N LYS A 88 30.92 -6.48 7.31
CA LYS A 88 32.29 -6.81 6.94
C LYS A 88 33.28 -5.92 7.67
#